data_AF-I5AVA4-F1
#
_entry.id   AF-I5AVA4-F1
#
_cell.length_a   1.000
_cell.length_b   1.000
_cell.length_c   1.000
_cell.angle_alpha   90.00
_cell.angle_beta   90.00
_cell.angle_gamma   90.00
#
_symmetry.space_group_name_H-M   'P 1'
#
loop_
_entity.id
_entity.type
_entity.pdbx_description
1 polymer ?
#
loop_
_entity_poly.entity_id
_entity_poly.type
_entity_poly.pdbx_seq_one_letter_code
_entity_poly.pdbx_strand_id
1 'polypeptide(L)'
;MIDFSSLGGMGRLGSYTKELSMKQKWEKKQKSGNVLEKEYKTEAGRAMAAKKNAERALMEQYRESKENEDTKLSEIHNKLNNGSSLSPDEMDYLKKKDPQTYEKLKAEREDAETLKKRLESAKTKEEAQKIMQDHANKSMLVVKTVNGNPYISDADKAALLGAEVRKLRKAEVVFEKYRETGAYGRLPTEEEKEMAEEELREAEEIELEESTKATEQKEKERRETETEKATDPDEDRAPGAKARPESVREAEHTEEAEKVKRAKTKKKLGAIYEEEASGSDLHFRNISGREVDIHA
;
A
#
# COMPACT_ATOMS: atom_id res chain seq x y z
N MET A 1 112.85 -20.09 -25.11
CA MET A 1 111.74 -20.23 -26.07
C MET A 1 110.50 -19.68 -25.39
N ILE A 2 110.01 -18.55 -25.89
CA ILE A 2 108.69 -18.02 -25.50
C ILE A 2 107.78 -18.49 -26.62
N ASP A 3 106.76 -19.32 -26.35
CA ASP A 3 105.68 -19.46 -27.32
C ASP A 3 104.31 -19.90 -26.78
N PHE A 4 103.31 -19.21 -27.35
CA PHE A 4 101.87 -19.47 -27.47
C PHE A 4 101.05 -19.95 -26.26
N SER A 5 100.68 -19.03 -25.36
CA SER A 5 99.43 -19.13 -24.57
C SER A 5 98.90 -17.76 -24.09
N SER A 6 98.87 -16.76 -24.98
CA SER A 6 98.29 -15.44 -24.66
C SER A 6 97.63 -14.77 -25.86
N LEU A 7 96.72 -15.47 -26.52
CA LEU A 7 95.85 -14.86 -27.52
C LEU A 7 94.45 -15.47 -27.48
N GLY A 8 93.72 -15.20 -26.41
CA GLY A 8 92.35 -15.68 -26.21
C GLY A 8 91.42 -14.69 -25.50
N GLY A 9 91.76 -13.40 -25.49
CA GLY A 9 91.10 -12.40 -24.64
C GLY A 9 90.39 -11.24 -25.34
N MET A 10 90.38 -11.17 -26.68
CA MET A 10 89.79 -10.03 -27.42
C MET A 10 88.48 -10.37 -28.14
N GLY A 11 87.59 -11.11 -27.48
CA GLY A 11 86.31 -11.54 -28.07
C GLY A 11 85.04 -11.03 -27.38
N ARG A 12 85.13 -10.23 -26.29
CA ARG A 12 83.94 -9.92 -25.46
C ARG A 12 83.70 -8.46 -25.07
N LEU A 13 84.58 -7.52 -25.43
CA LEU A 13 84.30 -6.09 -25.17
C LEU A 13 83.32 -5.48 -26.20
N GLY A 14 83.32 -5.98 -27.44
CA GLY A 14 82.41 -5.50 -28.49
C GLY A 14 80.94 -5.94 -28.33
N SER A 15 80.70 -7.07 -27.65
CA SER A 15 79.35 -7.55 -27.33
C SER A 15 78.77 -6.81 -26.12
N TYR A 16 79.57 -6.62 -25.07
CA TYR A 16 79.13 -5.90 -23.86
C TYR A 16 78.74 -4.44 -24.14
N THR A 17 79.50 -3.76 -25.00
CA THR A 17 79.18 -2.38 -25.43
C THR A 17 77.92 -2.31 -26.31
N LYS A 18 77.69 -3.31 -27.17
CA LYS A 18 76.45 -3.43 -27.95
C LYS A 18 75.24 -3.65 -27.04
N GLU A 19 75.32 -4.56 -26.07
CA GLU A 19 74.24 -4.81 -25.11
C GLU A 19 73.93 -3.58 -24.25
N LEU A 20 74.96 -2.87 -23.79
CA LEU A 20 74.78 -1.61 -23.04
C LEU A 20 74.08 -0.55 -23.87
N SER A 21 74.47 -0.39 -25.14
CA SER A 21 73.84 0.57 -26.06
C SER A 21 72.39 0.21 -26.38
N MET A 22 72.06 -1.09 -26.43
CA MET A 22 70.70 -1.57 -26.63
C MET A 22 69.83 -1.34 -25.38
N LYS A 23 70.36 -1.60 -24.18
CA LYS A 23 69.69 -1.27 -22.92
C LYS A 23 69.43 0.23 -22.79
N GLN A 24 70.42 1.07 -23.10
CA GLN A 24 70.25 2.52 -23.09
C GLN A 24 69.24 3.01 -24.14
N LYS A 25 69.23 2.42 -25.34
CA LYS A 25 68.22 2.74 -26.37
C LYS A 25 66.82 2.30 -25.94
N TRP A 26 66.69 1.15 -25.30
CA TRP A 26 65.42 0.64 -24.79
C TRP A 26 64.89 1.49 -23.63
N GLU A 27 65.74 1.85 -22.66
CA GLU A 27 65.39 2.79 -21.60
C GLU A 27 65.04 4.18 -22.15
N LYS A 28 65.79 4.69 -23.14
CA LYS A 28 65.46 5.95 -23.81
C LYS A 28 64.13 5.87 -24.53
N LYS A 29 63.82 4.73 -25.16
CA LYS A 29 62.57 4.49 -25.90
C LYS A 29 61.36 4.29 -24.97
N GLN A 30 61.57 3.76 -23.77
CA GLN A 30 60.59 3.70 -22.69
C GLN A 30 60.34 5.11 -22.10
N LYS A 31 61.41 5.85 -21.80
CA LYS A 31 61.36 7.19 -21.19
C LYS A 31 60.87 8.28 -22.16
N SER A 32 61.13 8.15 -23.47
CA SER A 32 60.74 9.16 -24.46
C SER A 32 59.26 9.11 -24.87
N GLY A 33 58.49 8.10 -24.43
CA GLY A 33 57.07 7.94 -24.79
C GLY A 33 56.77 7.78 -26.29
N ASN A 34 57.77 7.95 -27.16
CA ASN A 34 57.66 8.07 -28.61
C ASN A 34 58.09 6.78 -29.32
N VAL A 35 57.53 5.64 -28.91
CA VAL A 35 57.67 4.38 -29.67
C VAL A 35 56.97 4.45 -31.03
N LEU A 36 56.08 5.43 -31.24
CA LEU A 36 55.20 5.55 -32.41
C LEU A 36 55.50 6.75 -33.32
N GLU A 37 56.51 7.58 -33.00
CA GLU A 37 56.75 8.85 -33.73
C GLU A 37 57.11 8.65 -35.22
N LYS A 38 57.65 7.49 -35.60
CA LYS A 38 57.88 7.16 -37.02
C LYS A 38 56.61 6.83 -37.79
N GLU A 39 55.59 6.28 -37.13
CA GLU A 39 54.30 5.97 -37.77
C GLU A 39 53.45 7.24 -37.93
N TYR A 40 53.45 8.15 -36.94
CA TYR A 40 52.73 9.44 -36.99
C TYR A 40 53.24 10.45 -38.03
N LYS A 41 54.35 10.18 -38.72
CA LYS A 41 54.87 11.02 -39.80
C LYS A 41 54.22 10.74 -41.16
N THR A 42 53.60 9.57 -41.33
CA THR A 42 52.82 9.24 -42.52
C THR A 42 51.36 9.63 -42.36
N GLU A 43 50.69 10.01 -43.44
CA GLU A 43 49.26 10.37 -43.43
C GLU A 43 48.39 9.22 -42.90
N ALA A 44 48.75 7.97 -43.24
CA ALA A 44 48.14 6.75 -42.71
C ALA A 44 48.30 6.60 -41.18
N GLY A 45 49.49 6.88 -40.63
CA GLY A 45 49.69 6.79 -39.17
C GLY A 45 49.03 7.93 -38.39
N ARG A 46 48.89 9.12 -38.98
CA ARG A 46 48.07 10.21 -38.39
C ARG A 46 46.58 9.86 -38.40
N ALA A 47 46.08 9.28 -39.49
CA ALA A 47 44.69 8.82 -39.58
C ALA A 47 44.40 7.70 -38.56
N MET A 48 45.32 6.76 -38.36
CA MET A 48 45.20 5.70 -37.35
C MET A 48 45.22 6.27 -35.91
N ALA A 49 46.06 7.28 -35.65
CA ALA A 49 46.09 8.02 -34.38
C ALA A 49 44.76 8.72 -34.10
N ALA A 50 44.23 9.44 -35.09
CA ALA A 50 42.99 10.17 -34.99
C ALA A 50 41.81 9.20 -34.74
N LYS A 51 41.78 8.07 -35.45
CA LYS A 51 40.78 7.01 -35.24
C LYS A 51 40.85 6.44 -33.81
N LYS A 52 42.05 6.15 -33.30
CA LYS A 52 42.25 5.65 -31.93
C LYS A 52 41.86 6.68 -30.86
N ASN A 53 42.12 7.97 -31.11
CA ASN A 53 41.69 9.04 -30.21
C ASN A 53 40.17 9.25 -30.25
N ALA A 54 39.54 9.18 -31.43
CA ALA A 54 38.09 9.22 -31.56
C ALA A 54 37.42 8.03 -30.87
N GLU A 55 37.99 6.83 -31.00
CA GLU A 55 37.52 5.62 -30.31
C GLU A 55 37.66 5.74 -28.78
N ARG A 56 38.75 6.34 -28.29
CA ARG A 56 38.92 6.66 -26.88
C ARG A 56 37.90 7.68 -26.39
N ALA A 57 37.69 8.76 -27.13
CA ALA A 57 36.69 9.78 -26.78
C ALA A 57 35.27 9.21 -26.74
N LEU A 58 34.93 8.32 -27.68
CA LEU A 58 33.64 7.61 -27.68
C LEU A 58 33.49 6.67 -26.48
N MET A 59 34.56 5.94 -26.12
CA MET A 59 34.56 5.11 -24.91
C MET A 59 34.46 5.95 -23.63
N GLU A 60 35.11 7.11 -23.56
CA GLU A 60 35.00 8.04 -22.43
C GLU A 60 33.57 8.55 -22.29
N GLN A 61 32.93 8.99 -23.38
CA GLN A 61 31.53 9.43 -23.38
C GLN A 61 30.57 8.31 -22.95
N TYR A 62 30.83 7.07 -23.39
CA TYR A 62 30.02 5.92 -22.98
C TYR A 62 30.19 5.62 -21.48
N ARG A 63 31.42 5.71 -20.95
CA ARG A 63 31.69 5.56 -19.52
C ARG A 63 31.01 6.65 -18.70
N GLU A 64 31.16 7.91 -19.09
CA GLU A 64 30.54 9.04 -18.40
C GLU A 64 29.01 8.94 -18.44
N SER A 65 28.44 8.53 -19.58
CA SER A 65 27.00 8.26 -19.68
C SER A 65 26.56 7.14 -18.74
N LYS A 66 27.36 6.06 -18.63
CA LYS A 66 27.09 4.94 -17.73
C LYS A 66 27.21 5.32 -16.25
N GLU A 67 28.25 6.06 -15.89
CA GLU A 67 28.44 6.57 -14.53
C GLU A 67 27.27 7.46 -14.12
N ASN A 68 26.82 8.35 -15.02
CA ASN A 68 25.63 9.17 -14.79
C ASN A 68 24.32 8.36 -14.69
N GLU A 69 24.23 7.22 -15.39
CA GLU A 69 23.09 6.31 -15.25
C GLU A 69 23.09 5.58 -13.91
N ASP A 70 24.26 5.13 -13.46
CA ASP A 70 24.46 4.38 -12.22
C ASP A 70 24.30 5.28 -10.99
N THR A 71 24.75 6.54 -11.06
CA THR A 71 24.51 7.54 -9.99
C THR A 71 23.02 7.80 -9.80
N LYS A 72 22.26 8.01 -10.88
CA LYS A 72 20.79 8.19 -10.81
C LYS A 72 20.10 6.98 -10.22
N LEU A 73 20.51 5.77 -10.61
CA LEU A 73 19.93 4.55 -10.06
C LEU A 73 20.22 4.45 -8.56
N SER A 74 21.47 4.71 -8.14
CA SER A 74 21.87 4.75 -6.73
C SER A 74 21.06 5.77 -5.91
N GLU A 75 20.84 6.98 -6.44
CA GLU A 75 19.98 7.98 -5.82
C GLU A 75 18.55 7.47 -5.61
N ILE A 76 17.99 6.78 -6.59
CA ILE A 76 16.66 6.15 -6.50
C ILE A 76 16.65 5.07 -5.41
N HIS A 77 17.65 4.19 -5.36
CA HIS A 77 17.74 3.18 -4.30
C HIS A 77 17.92 3.81 -2.91
N ASN A 78 18.69 4.90 -2.79
CA ASN A 78 18.83 5.63 -1.54
C ASN A 78 17.49 6.26 -1.10
N LYS A 79 16.73 6.85 -2.02
CA LYS A 79 15.38 7.34 -1.74
C LYS A 79 14.45 6.23 -1.25
N LEU A 80 14.50 5.06 -1.90
CA LEU A 80 13.71 3.89 -1.51
C LEU A 80 14.08 3.36 -0.12
N ASN A 81 15.38 3.30 0.19
CA ASN A 81 15.87 2.88 1.50
C ASN A 81 15.49 3.88 2.60
N ASN A 82 15.52 5.17 2.27
CA ASN A 82 15.08 6.25 3.16
C ASN A 82 13.55 6.34 3.29
N GLY A 83 12.79 5.56 2.52
CA GLY A 83 11.32 5.59 2.52
C GLY A 83 10.71 6.84 1.87
N SER A 84 11.48 7.57 1.07
CA SER A 84 10.99 8.72 0.31
C SER A 84 10.14 8.27 -0.88
N SER A 85 9.18 9.10 -1.27
CA SER A 85 8.38 8.85 -2.48
C SER A 85 9.22 9.12 -3.73
N LEU A 86 9.11 8.24 -4.72
CA LEU A 86 9.75 8.41 -6.02
C LEU A 86 8.90 9.31 -6.93
N SER A 87 9.56 10.21 -7.65
CA SER A 87 8.97 11.01 -8.72
C SER A 87 8.47 10.11 -9.87
N PRO A 88 7.46 10.52 -10.66
CA PRO A 88 7.05 9.77 -11.85
C PRO A 88 8.20 9.44 -12.80
N ASP A 89 9.10 10.40 -13.03
CA ASP A 89 10.28 10.20 -13.89
C ASP A 89 11.25 9.14 -13.34
N GLU A 90 11.41 9.11 -12.01
CA GLU A 90 12.27 8.13 -11.33
C GLU A 90 11.64 6.74 -11.37
N MET A 91 10.32 6.66 -11.30
CA MET A 91 9.57 5.42 -11.43
C MET A 91 9.71 4.83 -12.84
N ASP A 92 9.59 5.66 -13.88
CA ASP A 92 9.79 5.25 -15.27
C ASP A 92 11.24 4.87 -15.57
N TYR A 93 12.20 5.58 -14.96
CA TYR A 93 13.61 5.23 -15.04
C TYR A 93 13.88 3.87 -14.39
N LEU A 94 13.34 3.65 -13.19
CA LEU A 94 13.44 2.38 -12.48
C LEU A 94 12.83 1.23 -13.29
N LYS A 95 11.66 1.43 -13.91
CA LYS A 95 11.02 0.43 -14.78
C LYS A 95 11.92 -0.01 -15.94
N LYS A 96 12.72 0.90 -16.51
CA LYS A 96 13.62 0.61 -17.65
C LYS A 96 14.92 -0.07 -17.22
N LYS A 97 15.44 0.25 -16.03
CA LYS A 97 16.77 -0.21 -15.57
C LYS A 97 16.69 -1.40 -14.61
N ASP A 98 15.72 -1.39 -13.70
CA ASP A 98 15.47 -2.45 -12.72
C ASP A 98 13.96 -2.76 -12.62
N PRO A 99 13.44 -3.60 -13.55
CA PRO A 99 12.04 -3.98 -13.54
C PRO A 99 11.66 -4.81 -12.31
N GLN A 100 12.60 -5.51 -11.67
CA GLN A 100 12.29 -6.32 -10.49
C GLN A 100 11.94 -5.45 -9.30
N THR A 101 12.69 -4.37 -9.08
CA THR A 101 12.37 -3.42 -8.00
C THR A 101 11.08 -2.65 -8.31
N TYR A 102 10.83 -2.29 -9.57
CA TYR A 102 9.57 -1.67 -9.97
C TYR A 102 8.34 -2.53 -9.63
N GLU A 103 8.36 -3.83 -9.99
CA GLU A 103 7.24 -4.74 -9.67
C GLU A 103 7.02 -4.89 -8.16
N LYS A 104 8.10 -4.97 -7.38
CA LYS A 104 8.00 -4.99 -5.91
C LYS A 104 7.34 -3.73 -5.37
N LEU A 105 7.73 -2.55 -5.85
CA LEU A 105 7.13 -1.29 -5.41
C LEU A 105 5.66 -1.16 -5.82
N LYS A 106 5.30 -1.70 -6.99
CA LYS A 106 3.92 -1.78 -7.44
C LYS A 106 3.09 -2.66 -6.51
N ALA A 107 3.58 -3.86 -6.19
CA ALA A 107 2.93 -4.74 -5.22
C ALA A 107 2.82 -4.08 -3.84
N GLU A 108 3.85 -3.36 -3.37
CA GLU A 108 3.79 -2.61 -2.11
C GLU A 108 2.74 -1.47 -2.12
N ARG A 109 2.47 -0.85 -3.29
CA ARG A 109 1.41 0.15 -3.44
C ARG A 109 0.03 -0.48 -3.41
N GLU A 110 -0.14 -1.58 -4.14
CA GLU A 110 -1.39 -2.36 -4.14
C GLU A 110 -1.71 -2.89 -2.73
N ASP A 111 -0.72 -3.39 -1.99
CA ASP A 111 -0.86 -3.79 -0.58
C ASP A 111 -1.34 -2.60 0.29
N ALA A 112 -0.77 -1.40 0.10
CA ALA A 112 -1.19 -0.21 0.85
C ALA A 112 -2.61 0.25 0.48
N GLU A 113 -3.00 0.19 -0.79
CA GLU A 113 -4.35 0.54 -1.25
C GLU A 113 -5.40 -0.46 -0.76
N THR A 114 -5.08 -1.75 -0.77
CA THR A 114 -5.98 -2.78 -0.23
C THR A 114 -6.15 -2.64 1.28
N LEU A 115 -5.09 -2.30 2.01
CA LEU A 115 -5.17 -1.98 3.43
C LEU A 115 -6.05 -0.75 3.68
N LYS A 116 -5.88 0.32 2.89
CA LYS A 116 -6.73 1.52 2.99
C LYS A 116 -8.22 1.17 2.82
N LYS A 117 -8.57 0.42 1.78
CA LYS A 117 -9.95 -0.03 1.53
C LYS A 117 -10.50 -0.87 2.68
N ARG A 118 -9.67 -1.74 3.27
CA ARG A 118 -10.05 -2.54 4.44
C ARG A 118 -10.32 -1.68 5.67
N LEU A 119 -9.48 -0.67 5.91
CA LEU A 119 -9.66 0.29 7.01
C LEU A 119 -10.93 1.13 6.82
N GLU A 120 -11.21 1.56 5.59
CA GLU A 120 -12.45 2.28 5.25
C GLU A 120 -13.71 1.41 5.44
N SER A 121 -13.61 0.08 5.27
CA SER A 121 -14.72 -0.86 5.50
C SER A 121 -14.88 -1.32 6.96
N ALA A 122 -13.95 -0.94 7.86
CA ALA A 122 -14.00 -1.37 9.25
C ALA A 122 -15.20 -0.72 9.96
N LYS A 123 -15.97 -1.52 10.69
CA LYS A 123 -17.20 -1.07 11.38
C LYS A 123 -16.95 -0.65 12.81
N THR A 124 -15.91 -1.20 13.44
CA THR A 124 -15.54 -0.92 14.84
C THR A 124 -14.09 -0.53 14.96
N LYS A 125 -13.75 0.17 16.06
CA LYS A 125 -12.37 0.57 16.37
C LYS A 125 -11.47 -0.66 16.48
N GLU A 126 -11.98 -1.71 17.12
CA GLU A 126 -11.30 -2.99 17.33
C GLU A 126 -11.06 -3.72 16.00
N GLU A 127 -12.01 -3.68 15.06
CA GLU A 127 -11.82 -4.26 13.73
C GLU A 127 -10.71 -3.53 12.96
N ALA A 128 -10.67 -2.20 13.00
CA ALA A 128 -9.59 -1.41 12.39
C ALA A 128 -8.22 -1.72 12.99
N GLN A 129 -8.14 -1.89 14.31
CA GLN A 129 -6.91 -2.32 15.00
C GLN A 129 -6.52 -3.75 14.63
N LYS A 130 -7.50 -4.67 14.54
CA LYS A 130 -7.27 -6.05 14.14
C LYS A 130 -6.76 -6.16 12.70
N ILE A 131 -7.26 -5.33 11.78
CA ILE A 131 -6.74 -5.25 10.41
C ILE A 131 -5.24 -4.92 10.41
N MET A 132 -4.82 -3.95 11.24
CA MET A 132 -3.40 -3.59 11.40
C MET A 132 -2.59 -4.72 12.05
N GLN A 133 -3.15 -5.37 13.08
CA GLN A 133 -2.51 -6.50 13.75
C GLN A 133 -2.33 -7.69 12.79
N ASP A 134 -3.35 -8.01 12.00
CA ASP A 134 -3.30 -9.08 10.99
C ASP A 134 -2.26 -8.77 9.92
N HIS A 135 -2.14 -7.52 9.49
CA HIS A 135 -1.08 -7.09 8.57
C HIS A 135 0.31 -7.28 9.20
N ALA A 136 0.51 -6.81 10.45
CA ALA A 136 1.77 -6.99 11.17
C ALA A 136 2.12 -8.47 11.41
N ASN A 137 1.12 -9.31 11.70
CA ASN A 137 1.29 -10.74 11.88
C ASN A 137 1.73 -11.42 10.58
N LYS A 138 1.12 -11.07 9.44
CA LYS A 138 1.55 -11.56 8.11
C LYS A 138 3.00 -11.20 7.84
N SER A 139 3.37 -9.95 8.09
CA SER A 139 4.76 -9.49 7.98
C SER A 139 5.71 -10.28 8.85
N MET A 140 5.34 -10.52 10.12
CA MET A 140 6.14 -11.30 11.06
C MET A 140 6.32 -12.76 10.59
N LEU A 141 5.29 -13.37 9.99
CA LEU A 141 5.41 -14.71 9.41
C LEU A 141 6.45 -14.73 8.29
N VAL A 142 6.42 -13.74 7.38
CA VAL A 142 7.42 -13.61 6.32
C VAL A 142 8.83 -13.46 6.92
N VAL A 143 9.02 -12.56 7.89
CA VAL A 143 10.30 -12.36 8.59
C VAL A 143 10.85 -13.67 9.16
N LYS A 144 10.00 -14.45 9.86
CA LYS A 144 10.39 -15.74 10.43
C LYS A 144 10.82 -16.74 9.35
N THR A 145 10.08 -16.84 8.25
CA THR A 145 10.41 -17.76 7.14
C THR A 145 11.72 -17.39 6.45
N VAL A 146 11.95 -16.09 6.20
CA VAL A 146 13.18 -15.60 5.55
C VAL A 146 14.39 -15.80 6.46
N ASN A 147 14.27 -15.46 7.75
CA ASN A 147 15.36 -15.59 8.71
C ASN A 147 15.72 -17.06 8.98
N GLY A 148 14.72 -17.94 9.05
CA GLY A 148 14.90 -19.37 9.28
C GLY A 148 15.40 -20.17 8.07
N ASN A 149 15.43 -19.57 6.87
CA ASN A 149 15.85 -20.28 5.66
C ASN A 149 17.39 -20.21 5.46
N PRO A 150 18.12 -21.34 5.50
CA PRO A 150 19.57 -21.37 5.31
C PRO A 150 20.00 -21.22 3.84
N TYR A 151 19.09 -21.39 2.87
CA TYR A 151 19.40 -21.30 1.44
C TYR A 151 19.38 -19.87 0.88
N ILE A 152 19.02 -18.88 1.70
CA ILE A 152 19.00 -17.46 1.33
C ILE A 152 20.26 -16.81 1.90
N SER A 153 20.99 -16.05 1.06
CA SER A 153 22.18 -15.30 1.51
C SER A 153 21.80 -14.20 2.52
N ASP A 154 22.73 -13.81 3.39
CA ASP A 154 22.46 -12.75 4.38
C ASP A 154 22.08 -11.42 3.73
N ALA A 155 22.68 -11.11 2.57
CA ALA A 155 22.34 -9.93 1.78
C ALA A 155 20.90 -9.98 1.25
N ASP A 156 20.48 -11.14 0.72
CA ASP A 156 19.12 -11.32 0.21
C ASP A 156 18.09 -11.33 1.35
N LYS A 157 18.45 -11.90 2.51
CA LYS A 157 17.63 -11.80 3.73
C LYS A 157 17.42 -10.35 4.12
N ALA A 158 18.49 -9.55 4.19
CA ALA A 158 18.39 -8.13 4.53
C ALA A 158 17.50 -7.37 3.53
N ALA A 159 17.60 -7.68 2.23
CA ALA A 159 16.75 -7.06 1.21
C ALA A 159 15.27 -7.42 1.36
N LEU A 160 14.97 -8.71 1.61
CA LEU A 160 13.59 -9.19 1.85
C LEU A 160 13.00 -8.63 3.13
N LEU A 161 13.75 -8.62 4.23
CA LEU A 161 13.34 -8.05 5.51
C LEU A 161 13.16 -6.54 5.41
N GLY A 162 14.05 -5.85 4.69
CA GLY A 162 13.93 -4.41 4.40
C GLY A 162 12.66 -4.08 3.62
N ALA A 163 12.24 -4.94 2.69
CA ALA A 163 10.97 -4.79 2.00
C ALA A 163 9.77 -4.90 2.96
N GLU A 164 9.81 -5.86 3.88
CA GLU A 164 8.74 -6.02 4.86
C GLU A 164 8.63 -4.83 5.82
N VAL A 165 9.77 -4.28 6.25
CA VAL A 165 9.80 -3.04 7.04
C VAL A 165 9.19 -1.86 6.28
N ARG A 166 9.44 -1.74 4.97
CA ARG A 166 8.81 -0.69 4.15
C ARG A 166 7.29 -0.85 4.08
N LYS A 167 6.79 -2.09 3.95
CA LYS A 167 5.34 -2.36 3.96
C LYS A 167 4.70 -1.91 5.27
N LEU A 168 5.31 -2.24 6.41
CA LEU A 168 4.80 -1.84 7.72
C LEU A 168 4.78 -0.32 7.91
N ARG A 169 5.85 0.38 7.53
CA ARG A 169 5.87 1.86 7.58
C ARG A 169 4.77 2.49 6.71
N LYS A 170 4.54 1.95 5.51
CA LYS A 170 3.44 2.41 4.64
C LYS A 170 2.09 2.15 5.29
N ALA A 171 1.90 0.98 5.89
CA ALA A 171 0.68 0.63 6.62
C ALA A 171 0.41 1.61 7.78
N GLU A 172 1.43 1.96 8.56
CA GLU A 172 1.34 2.97 9.63
C GLU A 172 0.90 4.33 9.08
N VAL A 173 1.50 4.79 7.98
CA VAL A 173 1.11 6.07 7.34
C VAL A 173 -0.33 6.04 6.84
N VAL A 174 -0.80 4.91 6.29
CA VAL A 174 -2.20 4.76 5.87
C VAL A 174 -3.14 4.82 7.07
N PHE A 175 -2.80 4.12 8.15
CA PHE A 175 -3.59 4.12 9.38
C PHE A 175 -3.61 5.48 10.06
N GLU A 176 -2.50 6.21 10.06
CA GLU A 176 -2.42 7.58 10.58
C GLU A 176 -3.37 8.50 9.81
N LYS A 177 -3.31 8.47 8.47
CA LYS A 177 -4.23 9.24 7.63
C LYS A 177 -5.69 8.86 7.88
N TYR A 178 -5.97 7.57 8.06
CA TYR A 178 -7.31 7.11 8.41
C TYR A 178 -7.77 7.70 9.75
N ARG A 179 -6.88 7.78 10.74
CA ARG A 179 -7.16 8.42 12.03
C ARG A 179 -7.36 9.93 11.90
N GLU A 180 -6.53 10.61 11.11
CA GLU A 180 -6.63 12.05 10.84
C GLU A 180 -7.95 12.44 10.15
N THR A 181 -8.51 11.58 9.29
CA THR A 181 -9.83 11.82 8.68
C THR A 181 -10.98 11.83 9.69
N GLY A 182 -10.74 11.42 10.94
CA GLY A 182 -11.74 11.33 11.99
C GLY A 182 -12.69 10.12 11.84
N ALA A 183 -12.59 9.36 10.74
CA ALA A 183 -13.36 8.15 10.52
C ALA A 183 -13.14 7.13 11.66
N TYR A 184 -11.89 6.88 12.04
CA TYR A 184 -11.55 6.00 13.17
C TYR A 184 -12.16 6.45 14.50
N GLY A 185 -12.20 7.76 14.76
CA GLY A 185 -12.76 8.31 16.01
C GLY A 185 -14.28 8.12 16.13
N ARG A 186 -14.97 8.15 14.99
CA ARG A 186 -16.44 8.00 14.88
C ARG A 186 -16.91 6.55 14.91
N LEU A 187 -16.02 5.58 14.73
CA LEU A 187 -16.37 4.17 14.83
C LEU A 187 -16.87 3.84 16.25
N PRO A 188 -18.00 3.14 16.40
CA PRO A 188 -18.40 2.55 17.68
C PRO A 188 -17.34 1.59 18.20
N THR A 189 -17.30 1.39 19.51
CA THR A 189 -16.59 0.24 20.07
C THR A 189 -17.38 -1.04 19.81
N GLU A 190 -16.69 -2.18 19.77
CA GLU A 190 -17.33 -3.50 19.57
C GLU A 190 -18.46 -3.74 20.58
N GLU A 191 -18.28 -3.33 21.84
CA GLU A 191 -19.29 -3.44 22.90
C GLU A 191 -20.54 -2.59 22.62
N GLU A 192 -20.39 -1.37 22.10
CA GLU A 192 -21.51 -0.51 21.73
C GLU A 192 -22.31 -1.09 20.57
N LYS A 193 -21.62 -1.72 19.62
CA LYS A 193 -22.24 -2.39 18.48
C LYS A 193 -22.97 -3.67 18.92
N GLU A 194 -22.37 -4.47 19.80
CA GLU A 194 -22.98 -5.69 20.33
C GLU A 194 -24.24 -5.37 21.14
N MET A 195 -24.18 -4.36 22.01
CA MET A 195 -25.37 -3.88 22.74
C MET A 195 -26.47 -3.38 21.79
N ALA A 196 -26.09 -2.67 20.72
CA ALA A 196 -27.06 -2.21 19.73
C ALA A 196 -27.69 -3.36 18.92
N GLU A 197 -26.92 -4.40 18.60
CA GLU A 197 -27.42 -5.60 17.92
C GLU A 197 -28.31 -6.45 18.83
N GLU A 198 -27.97 -6.56 20.12
CA GLU A 198 -28.77 -7.27 21.13
C GLU A 198 -30.09 -6.53 21.40
N GLU A 199 -30.07 -5.20 21.57
CA GLU A 199 -31.27 -4.37 21.75
C GLU A 199 -32.21 -4.47 20.53
N LEU A 200 -31.64 -4.60 19.33
CA LEU A 200 -32.40 -4.76 18.09
C LEU A 200 -32.97 -6.19 17.94
N ARG A 201 -32.23 -7.21 18.36
CA ARG A 201 -32.71 -8.60 18.40
C ARG A 201 -33.83 -8.77 19.43
N GLU A 202 -33.68 -8.22 20.63
CA GLU A 202 -34.71 -8.24 21.67
C GLU A 202 -35.97 -7.53 21.17
N ALA A 203 -35.83 -6.38 20.49
CA ALA A 203 -36.97 -5.69 19.89
C ALA A 203 -37.66 -6.51 18.78
N GLU A 204 -36.91 -7.21 17.92
CA GLU A 204 -37.47 -8.10 16.88
C GLU A 204 -38.15 -9.33 17.47
N GLU A 205 -37.64 -9.87 18.58
CA GLU A 205 -38.24 -10.99 19.30
C GLU A 205 -39.56 -10.57 19.99
N ILE A 206 -39.60 -9.40 20.61
CA ILE A 206 -40.82 -8.81 21.17
C ILE A 206 -41.88 -8.59 20.07
N GLU A 207 -41.50 -8.05 18.90
CA GLU A 207 -42.43 -7.88 17.79
C GLU A 207 -42.99 -9.20 17.27
N LEU A 208 -42.14 -10.24 17.19
CA LEU A 208 -42.58 -11.56 16.79
C LEU A 208 -43.55 -12.15 17.82
N GLU A 209 -43.26 -12.01 19.11
CA GLU A 209 -44.12 -12.49 20.20
C GLU A 209 -45.46 -11.74 20.27
N GLU A 210 -45.47 -10.42 20.04
CA GLU A 210 -46.70 -9.64 19.91
C GLU A 210 -47.52 -10.08 18.68
N SER A 211 -46.85 -10.36 17.56
CA SER A 211 -47.52 -10.82 16.34
C SER A 211 -48.15 -12.22 16.50
N THR A 212 -47.47 -13.13 17.20
CA THR A 212 -47.98 -14.49 17.47
C THR A 212 -49.15 -14.45 18.44
N LYS A 213 -49.05 -13.67 19.52
CA LYS A 213 -50.18 -13.42 20.45
C LYS A 213 -51.39 -12.80 19.73
N ALA A 214 -51.17 -11.85 18.83
CA ALA A 214 -52.24 -11.23 18.04
C ALA A 214 -52.91 -12.23 17.07
N THR A 215 -52.15 -13.14 16.46
CA THR A 215 -52.71 -14.22 15.63
C THR A 215 -53.49 -15.25 16.44
N GLU A 216 -52.99 -15.66 17.62
CA GLU A 216 -53.69 -16.59 18.51
C GLU A 216 -55.01 -16.02 19.05
N GLN A 217 -55.02 -14.71 19.37
CA GLN A 217 -56.26 -14.02 19.76
C GLN A 217 -57.27 -13.97 18.61
N LYS A 218 -56.83 -13.66 17.38
CA LYS A 218 -57.70 -13.71 16.19
C LYS A 218 -58.23 -15.12 15.90
N GLU A 219 -57.43 -16.16 16.14
CA GLU A 219 -57.85 -17.54 15.93
C GLU A 219 -58.83 -18.02 17.01
N LYS A 220 -58.65 -17.60 18.27
CA LYS A 220 -59.64 -17.81 19.34
C LYS A 220 -60.94 -17.08 19.05
N GLU A 221 -60.89 -15.82 18.62
CA GLU A 221 -62.08 -15.03 18.26
C GLU A 221 -62.82 -15.63 17.05
N ARG A 222 -62.08 -16.23 16.09
CA ARG A 222 -62.66 -17.03 14.98
C ARG A 222 -63.30 -18.35 15.44
N ARG A 223 -62.68 -19.06 16.38
CA ARG A 223 -63.24 -20.30 16.94
C ARG A 223 -64.49 -20.04 17.78
N GLU A 224 -64.51 -18.96 18.55
CA GLU A 224 -65.67 -18.57 19.35
C GLU A 224 -66.86 -18.16 18.46
N THR A 225 -66.62 -17.45 17.35
CA THR A 225 -67.66 -17.09 16.37
C THR A 225 -68.16 -18.27 15.52
N GLU A 226 -67.40 -19.35 15.36
CA GLU A 226 -67.90 -20.60 14.73
C GLU A 226 -68.78 -21.43 15.66
N THR A 227 -68.65 -21.31 16.99
CA THR A 227 -69.52 -22.00 17.97
C THR A 227 -70.89 -21.35 18.18
N GLU A 228 -71.11 -20.10 17.79
CA GLU A 228 -72.43 -19.44 17.91
C GLU A 228 -73.35 -19.61 16.68
N LYS A 229 -72.89 -20.26 15.60
CA LYS A 229 -73.67 -20.42 14.37
C LYS A 229 -74.53 -21.69 14.32
N ALA A 230 -75.09 -22.08 15.45
CA ALA A 230 -76.01 -23.22 15.57
C ALA A 230 -77.26 -22.89 16.40
N THR A 231 -77.88 -21.73 16.22
CA THR A 231 -79.31 -21.51 16.51
C THR A 231 -79.84 -20.31 15.72
N ASP A 232 -80.73 -20.57 14.75
CA ASP A 232 -81.77 -19.60 14.31
C ASP A 232 -82.77 -19.39 15.46
N PRO A 233 -83.43 -18.22 15.63
CA PRO A 233 -84.29 -17.65 14.58
C PRO A 233 -84.43 -16.10 14.50
N ASP A 234 -84.86 -15.65 13.32
CA ASP A 234 -85.81 -14.59 12.93
C ASP A 234 -85.86 -13.17 13.57
N GLU A 235 -86.26 -12.22 12.70
CA GLU A 235 -86.31 -10.74 12.81
C GLU A 235 -87.04 -10.15 14.04
N ASP A 236 -86.55 -9.02 14.60
CA ASP A 236 -87.15 -7.67 14.42
C ASP A 236 -86.46 -6.54 15.25
N ARG A 237 -86.22 -5.39 14.59
CA ARG A 237 -86.31 -3.98 15.04
C ARG A 237 -85.42 -3.32 16.14
N ALA A 238 -84.60 -2.36 15.64
CA ALA A 238 -84.25 -1.01 16.17
C ALA A 238 -83.24 -0.84 17.36
N PRO A 239 -82.91 0.40 17.80
CA PRO A 239 -81.76 1.22 17.38
C PRO A 239 -80.76 1.55 18.52
N GLY A 240 -79.62 2.18 18.23
CA GLY A 240 -78.91 2.99 19.25
C GLY A 240 -77.39 2.86 19.30
N ALA A 241 -76.74 4.03 19.33
CA ALA A 241 -75.31 4.27 19.49
C ALA A 241 -74.69 3.53 20.68
N LYS A 242 -73.49 2.95 20.51
CA LYS A 242 -72.59 2.63 21.63
C LYS A 242 -71.14 2.99 21.32
N ALA A 243 -70.54 3.52 22.37
CA ALA A 243 -69.21 4.08 22.48
C ALA A 243 -68.11 3.12 22.03
N ARG A 244 -67.10 3.71 21.38
CA ARG A 244 -65.83 3.08 21.03
C ARG A 244 -65.01 2.91 22.32
N PRO A 245 -64.54 1.70 22.68
CA PRO A 245 -63.90 1.44 23.96
C PRO A 245 -62.51 2.11 24.04
N GLU A 246 -62.21 2.68 25.21
CA GLU A 246 -60.96 3.36 25.56
C GLU A 246 -59.72 2.44 25.61
N SER A 247 -59.87 1.13 25.40
CA SER A 247 -58.82 0.12 25.56
C SER A 247 -57.72 0.12 24.49
N VAL A 248 -57.87 0.90 23.42
CA VAL A 248 -56.84 1.00 22.36
C VAL A 248 -55.78 2.06 22.68
N ARG A 249 -56.07 2.99 23.61
CA ARG A 249 -55.13 4.08 23.96
C ARG A 249 -54.11 3.73 25.03
N GLU A 250 -54.42 2.77 25.91
CA GLU A 250 -53.47 2.34 26.96
C GLU A 250 -52.36 1.42 26.43
N ALA A 251 -52.60 0.68 25.34
CA ALA A 251 -51.60 -0.19 24.71
C ALA A 251 -50.45 0.59 24.04
N GLU A 252 -50.62 1.89 23.78
CA GLU A 252 -49.57 2.71 23.16
C GLU A 252 -48.50 3.22 24.15
N HIS A 253 -48.72 3.02 25.46
CA HIS A 253 -47.89 3.51 26.57
C HIS A 253 -47.32 2.42 27.49
N THR A 254 -47.31 1.16 27.06
CA THR A 254 -46.56 0.11 27.76
C THR A 254 -45.06 0.32 27.61
N GLU A 255 -44.27 -0.04 28.63
CA GLU A 255 -42.80 0.08 28.61
C GLU A 255 -42.19 -0.69 27.42
N GLU A 256 -42.80 -1.80 27.00
CA GLU A 256 -42.42 -2.56 25.82
C GLU A 256 -42.66 -1.79 24.51
N ALA A 257 -43.81 -1.11 24.36
CA ALA A 257 -44.09 -0.29 23.18
C ALA A 257 -43.14 0.92 23.09
N GLU A 258 -42.75 1.51 24.22
CA GLU A 258 -41.72 2.57 24.24
C GLU A 258 -40.33 2.03 23.89
N LYS A 259 -39.93 0.85 24.38
CA LYS A 259 -38.68 0.20 23.99
C LYS A 259 -38.62 -0.07 22.48
N VAL A 260 -39.70 -0.59 21.89
CA VAL A 260 -39.80 -0.82 20.44
C VAL A 260 -39.75 0.50 19.66
N LYS A 261 -40.43 1.56 20.13
CA LYS A 261 -40.34 2.91 19.52
C LYS A 261 -38.92 3.49 19.63
N ARG A 262 -38.23 3.28 20.76
CA ARG A 262 -36.85 3.73 21.00
C ARG A 262 -35.85 2.95 20.16
N ALA A 263 -36.02 1.64 20.02
CA ALA A 263 -35.23 0.77 19.16
C ALA A 263 -35.43 1.13 17.68
N LYS A 264 -36.68 1.37 17.24
CA LYS A 264 -36.97 1.83 15.87
C LYS A 264 -36.40 3.20 15.55
N THR A 265 -36.45 4.13 16.49
CA THR A 265 -35.84 5.47 16.32
C THR A 265 -34.31 5.41 16.32
N LYS A 266 -33.69 4.57 17.15
CA LYS A 266 -32.25 4.27 17.11
C LYS A 266 -31.83 3.58 15.80
N LYS A 267 -32.59 2.58 15.32
CA LYS A 267 -32.38 1.92 14.01
C LYS A 267 -32.49 2.93 12.86
N LYS A 268 -33.44 3.86 12.94
CA LYS A 268 -33.55 4.97 11.98
C LYS A 268 -32.36 5.93 12.07
N LEU A 269 -31.88 6.27 13.26
CA LEU A 269 -30.66 7.07 13.43
C LEU A 269 -29.42 6.36 12.88
N GLY A 270 -29.25 5.07 13.18
CA GLY A 270 -28.16 4.24 12.63
C GLY A 270 -28.22 4.12 11.11
N ALA A 271 -29.42 4.00 10.52
CA ALA A 271 -29.62 3.98 9.08
C ALA A 271 -29.29 5.34 8.42
N ILE A 272 -29.48 6.47 9.11
CA ILE A 272 -29.06 7.80 8.61
C ILE A 272 -27.53 7.90 8.57
N TYR A 273 -26.82 7.28 9.54
CA TYR A 273 -25.36 7.17 9.50
C TYR A 273 -24.86 6.21 8.40
N GLU A 274 -25.63 5.17 8.05
CA GLU A 274 -25.33 4.29 6.90
C GLU A 274 -25.61 4.96 5.54
N GLU A 275 -26.64 5.81 5.41
CA GLU A 275 -26.93 6.56 4.17
C GLU A 275 -25.90 7.67 3.91
N GLU A 276 -25.43 8.39 4.94
CA GLU A 276 -24.38 9.41 4.78
C GLU A 276 -22.99 8.82 4.43
N ALA A 277 -22.74 7.56 4.80
CA ALA A 277 -21.52 6.84 4.40
C ALA A 277 -21.57 6.32 2.95
N SER A 278 -22.78 6.21 2.37
CA SER A 278 -23.05 5.67 1.03
C SER A 278 -23.28 6.78 -0.02
N GLY A 279 -23.88 7.90 0.37
CA GLY A 279 -24.23 9.03 -0.48
C GLY A 279 -23.08 10.03 -0.67
N SER A 280 -22.08 9.68 -1.48
CA SER A 280 -21.11 10.64 -2.01
C SER A 280 -21.75 11.50 -3.12
N ASP A 281 -22.59 12.47 -2.75
CA ASP A 281 -22.95 13.58 -3.63
C ASP A 281 -22.95 14.90 -2.83
N LEU A 282 -21.75 15.46 -2.66
CA LEU A 282 -21.49 16.71 -1.93
C LEU A 282 -22.03 17.91 -2.73
N HIS A 283 -23.33 18.22 -2.58
CA HIS A 283 -23.80 19.58 -2.77
C HIS A 283 -23.35 20.44 -1.58
N PHE A 284 -22.21 21.10 -1.74
CA PHE A 284 -21.73 22.14 -0.83
C PHE A 284 -22.73 23.30 -0.77
N ARG A 285 -23.60 23.30 0.23
CA ARG A 285 -24.36 24.50 0.63
C ARG A 285 -23.66 25.09 1.85
N ASN A 286 -22.80 26.06 1.56
CA ASN A 286 -22.02 26.81 2.53
C ASN A 286 -22.98 27.66 3.39
N ILE A 287 -23.23 27.24 4.63
CA ILE A 287 -23.94 28.04 5.64
C ILE A 287 -22.87 28.72 6.51
N SER A 288 -22.38 29.84 6.01
CA SER A 288 -21.70 30.85 6.82
C SER A 288 -21.91 32.18 6.14
N GLY A 289 -22.96 32.89 6.57
CA GLY A 289 -23.17 34.29 6.23
C GLY A 289 -22.01 35.14 6.76
N ARG A 290 -21.06 35.43 5.88
CA ARG A 290 -20.22 36.63 5.92
C ARG A 290 -20.03 37.10 4.48
N GLU A 291 -20.79 38.12 4.10
CA GLU A 291 -20.35 39.04 3.06
C GLU A 291 -19.00 39.60 3.48
N VAL A 292 -18.00 39.42 2.62
CA VAL A 292 -16.83 40.27 2.61
C VAL A 292 -16.70 40.76 1.18
N ASP A 293 -17.27 41.95 0.95
CA ASP A 293 -17.03 42.74 -0.24
C ASP A 293 -15.53 43.04 -0.36
N ILE A 294 -14.93 42.65 -1.47
CA ILE A 294 -13.69 43.28 -1.94
C ILE A 294 -13.84 43.55 -3.44
N HIS A 295 -14.06 44.82 -3.74
CA HIS A 295 -13.91 45.41 -5.07
C HIS A 295 -12.46 45.33 -5.56
N ALA A 296 -12.34 45.04 -6.87
CA ALA A 296 -11.27 45.37 -7.83
C ALA A 296 -9.82 45.08 -7.43
#